data_AF-A0A914R211-F1
#
_entry.id   AF-A0A914R211-F1
#
_cell.length_a   1.000
_cell.length_b   1.000
_cell.length_c   1.000
_cell.angle_alpha   90.00
_cell.angle_beta   90.00
_cell.angle_gamma   90.00
#
_symmetry.space_group_name_H-M   'P 1'
#
loop_
_entity.id
_entity.type
_entity.pdbx_description
1 polymer ?
#
loop_
_entity_poly.entity_id
_entity_poly.type
_entity_poly.pdbx_seq_one_letter_code
_entity_poly.pdbx_strand_id
1 'polypeptide(L)'
;MSIKLNRDPVYFCNRAAAYCRLEQYDLAIQDCRTALALDENYAKAYGRMGLALSCQNRYDAAIEAYKKALELDPNNDSYKSNLAIAEEKVHEASQRFQNNPGANPFGGLGSLLGGAGAGGVGGMPGGMPDLGSLMNNPQMMQAAMQMMNDPNMQNLMGSMMEQFMGGSAGGAGGGGFNDLLAAGQSMAQQMQQANPELVEQLRQQFSGTSTEEGGNQQNQGNNPPNPDNNQQQ
;
A
#
# COMPACT_ATOMS: atom_id res chain seq x y z
N MET A 1 -19.04 41.48 -11.43
CA MET A 1 -20.00 40.41 -11.74
C MET A 1 -19.57 39.16 -11.00
N SER A 2 -20.20 38.85 -9.87
CA SER A 2 -19.97 37.59 -9.17
C SER A 2 -20.64 36.49 -9.99
N ILE A 3 -19.85 35.70 -10.72
CA ILE A 3 -20.34 34.48 -11.35
C ILE A 3 -20.77 33.60 -10.18
N LYS A 4 -22.09 33.45 -9.96
CA LYS A 4 -22.62 32.44 -9.05
C LYS A 4 -22.17 31.10 -9.62
N LEU A 5 -21.09 30.55 -9.09
CA LEU A 5 -20.62 29.20 -9.40
C LEU A 5 -21.84 28.29 -9.18
N ASN A 6 -22.28 27.58 -10.21
CA ASN A 6 -23.47 26.74 -10.12
C ASN A 6 -23.20 25.67 -9.06
N ARG A 7 -23.78 25.86 -7.87
CA ARG A 7 -23.47 25.10 -6.65
C ARG A 7 -24.39 23.89 -6.53
N ASP A 8 -24.67 23.26 -7.67
CA ASP A 8 -25.63 22.16 -7.77
C ASP A 8 -24.88 20.82 -7.69
N PRO A 9 -25.16 19.97 -6.69
CA PRO A 9 -24.56 18.64 -6.59
C PRO A 9 -24.81 17.78 -7.85
N VAL A 10 -25.93 18.00 -8.56
CA VAL A 10 -26.27 17.30 -9.80
C VAL A 10 -25.25 17.59 -10.90
N TYR A 11 -24.80 18.85 -11.03
CA TYR A 11 -23.80 19.23 -12.03
C TYR A 11 -22.49 18.44 -11.84
N PHE A 12 -21.97 18.44 -10.61
CA PHE A 12 -20.73 17.71 -10.29
C PHE A 12 -20.90 16.20 -10.46
N CYS A 13 -22.02 15.62 -10.05
CA CYS A 13 -22.28 14.19 -10.26
C CYS A 13 -22.39 13.80 -11.74
N ASN A 14 -22.99 14.65 -12.59
CA ASN A 14 -23.07 14.40 -14.02
C ASN A 14 -21.70 14.53 -14.69
N ARG A 15 -20.90 15.51 -14.27
CA ARG A 15 -19.52 15.67 -14.75
C ARG A 15 -18.63 14.51 -14.31
N ALA A 16 -18.77 14.03 -13.07
CA ALA A 16 -18.11 12.81 -12.61
C ALA A 16 -18.45 11.60 -13.49
N ALA A 17 -19.72 11.43 -13.88
CA ALA A 17 -20.12 10.36 -14.78
C ALA A 17 -19.45 10.46 -16.15
N ALA A 18 -19.26 11.68 -16.67
CA ALA A 18 -18.51 11.91 -17.90
C ALA A 18 -17.01 11.57 -17.72
N TYR A 19 -16.40 11.99 -16.60
CA TYR A 19 -15.02 11.64 -16.28
C TYR A 19 -14.80 10.13 -16.15
N CYS A 20 -15.73 9.39 -15.55
CA CYS A 20 -15.65 7.92 -15.52
C CYS A 20 -15.63 7.31 -16.94
N ARG A 21 -16.42 7.86 -17.88
CA ARG A 21 -16.43 7.40 -19.28
C ARG A 21 -15.16 7.76 -20.05
N LEU A 22 -14.46 8.80 -19.61
CA LEU A 22 -13.17 9.21 -20.15
C LEU A 22 -11.99 8.55 -19.40
N GLU A 23 -12.27 7.61 -18.49
CA GLU A 23 -11.29 6.93 -17.65
C GLU A 23 -10.47 7.87 -16.74
N GLN A 24 -10.97 9.08 -16.51
CA GLN A 24 -10.37 10.09 -15.63
C GLN A 24 -10.89 9.94 -14.20
N TYR A 25 -10.58 8.82 -13.57
CA TYR A 25 -11.21 8.41 -12.32
C TYR A 25 -10.93 9.33 -11.13
N ASP A 26 -9.73 9.93 -11.03
CA ASP A 26 -9.40 10.87 -9.95
C ASP A 26 -10.26 12.14 -10.00
N LEU A 27 -10.47 12.68 -11.21
CA LEU A 27 -11.35 13.82 -11.42
C LEU A 27 -12.81 13.46 -11.11
N ALA A 28 -13.25 12.25 -11.48
CA ALA A 28 -14.58 11.76 -11.13
C ALA A 28 -14.77 11.69 -9.60
N ILE A 29 -13.77 11.18 -8.86
CA ILE A 29 -13.81 11.11 -7.39
C ILE A 29 -13.84 12.51 -6.77
N GLN A 30 -13.03 13.44 -7.27
CA GLN A 30 -13.03 14.83 -6.80
C GLN A 30 -14.40 15.51 -7.00
N ASP A 31 -15.03 15.29 -8.15
CA ASP A 31 -16.37 15.80 -8.43
C ASP A 31 -17.43 15.16 -7.54
N CYS A 32 -17.35 13.84 -7.30
CA CYS A 32 -18.26 13.18 -6.36
C CYS A 32 -18.11 13.75 -4.95
N ARG A 33 -16.88 13.98 -4.47
CA ARG A 33 -16.63 14.63 -3.16
C ARG A 33 -17.20 16.05 -3.12
N THR A 34 -17.08 16.79 -4.21
CA THR A 34 -17.65 18.14 -4.32
C THR A 34 -19.18 18.07 -4.27
N ALA A 35 -19.81 17.14 -4.98
CA ALA A 35 -21.25 16.91 -4.91
C ALA A 35 -21.70 16.57 -3.49
N LEU A 36 -20.98 15.69 -2.79
CA LEU A 36 -21.27 15.29 -1.42
C LEU A 36 -21.03 16.38 -0.38
N ALA A 37 -20.11 17.31 -0.64
CA ALA A 37 -19.93 18.51 0.19
C ALA A 37 -21.08 19.52 0.04
N LEU A 38 -21.88 19.40 -1.03
CA LEU A 38 -23.07 20.23 -1.28
C LEU A 38 -24.34 19.55 -0.81
N ASP A 39 -24.43 18.23 -0.99
CA ASP A 39 -25.52 17.38 -0.50
C ASP A 39 -24.94 16.02 -0.08
N GLU A 40 -24.80 15.84 1.24
CA GLU A 40 -24.28 14.62 1.84
C GLU A 40 -25.21 13.41 1.65
N ASN A 41 -26.49 13.64 1.33
CA ASN A 41 -27.48 12.57 1.12
C ASN A 41 -27.65 12.24 -0.37
N TYR A 42 -26.72 12.67 -1.21
CA TYR A 42 -26.84 12.44 -2.64
C TYR A 42 -26.34 11.05 -3.06
N ALA A 43 -27.24 10.06 -2.97
CA ALA A 43 -26.96 8.64 -3.25
C ALA A 43 -26.20 8.39 -4.58
N LYS A 44 -26.55 9.14 -5.64
CA LYS A 44 -25.90 9.02 -6.95
C LYS A 44 -24.42 9.39 -6.91
N ALA A 45 -24.02 10.38 -6.12
CA ALA A 45 -22.62 10.77 -5.99
C ALA A 45 -21.80 9.66 -5.31
N TYR A 46 -22.33 9.03 -4.26
CA TYR A 46 -21.70 7.84 -3.66
C TYR A 46 -21.58 6.68 -4.64
N GLY A 47 -22.66 6.37 -5.38
CA GLY A 47 -22.61 5.30 -6.38
C GLY A 47 -21.61 5.55 -7.53
N ARG A 48 -21.45 6.82 -7.96
CA ARG A 48 -20.43 7.21 -8.95
C ARG A 48 -19.02 7.16 -8.38
N MET A 49 -18.84 7.57 -7.13
CA MET A 49 -17.57 7.47 -6.42
C MET A 49 -17.13 6.01 -6.27
N GLY A 50 -18.04 5.13 -5.87
CA GLY A 50 -17.80 3.68 -5.79
C GLY A 50 -17.35 3.12 -7.13
N LEU A 51 -18.01 3.50 -8.24
CA LEU A 51 -17.64 3.06 -9.58
C LEU A 51 -16.23 3.51 -9.98
N ALA A 52 -15.91 4.79 -9.79
CA ALA A 52 -14.58 5.31 -10.09
C ALA A 52 -13.48 4.62 -9.27
N LEU A 53 -13.73 4.35 -7.98
CA LEU A 53 -12.81 3.63 -7.10
C LEU A 53 -12.63 2.17 -7.52
N SER A 54 -13.71 1.48 -7.91
CA SER A 54 -13.64 0.12 -8.47
C SER A 54 -12.79 0.07 -9.73
N CYS A 55 -12.91 1.06 -10.63
CA CYS A 55 -12.08 1.16 -11.82
C CYS A 55 -10.59 1.43 -11.51
N GLN A 56 -10.28 2.03 -10.36
CA GLN A 56 -8.91 2.16 -9.85
C GLN A 56 -8.42 0.93 -9.06
N ASN A 57 -9.18 -0.17 -9.02
CA ASN A 57 -8.91 -1.36 -8.19
C ASN A 57 -8.88 -1.08 -6.67
N ARG A 58 -9.46 0.05 -6.23
CA ARG A 58 -9.54 0.44 -4.82
C ARG A 58 -10.84 -0.09 -4.20
N TYR A 59 -10.95 -1.41 -4.17
CA TYR A 59 -12.21 -2.10 -3.87
C TYR A 59 -12.71 -1.86 -2.44
N ASP A 60 -11.83 -1.79 -1.43
CA ASP A 60 -12.25 -1.50 -0.04
C ASP A 60 -12.95 -0.14 0.08
N ALA A 61 -12.39 0.89 -0.54
CA ALA A 61 -13.00 2.22 -0.55
C ALA A 61 -14.28 2.27 -1.40
N ALA A 62 -14.34 1.47 -2.48
CA ALA A 62 -15.54 1.36 -3.31
C ALA A 62 -16.70 0.70 -2.55
N ILE A 63 -16.43 -0.34 -1.75
CA ILE A 63 -17.41 -1.02 -0.90
C ILE A 63 -18.08 -0.02 0.05
N GLU A 64 -17.29 0.79 0.75
CA GLU A 64 -17.83 1.79 1.67
C GLU A 64 -18.70 2.83 0.95
N ALA A 65 -18.28 3.28 -0.24
CA ALA A 65 -19.08 4.20 -1.04
C ALA A 65 -20.41 3.55 -1.50
N TYR A 66 -20.41 2.30 -1.95
CA TYR A 66 -21.64 1.61 -2.35
C TYR A 66 -22.57 1.31 -1.18
N LYS A 67 -22.03 0.97 -0.01
CA LYS A 67 -22.84 0.81 1.22
C LYS A 67 -23.55 2.12 1.57
N LYS A 68 -22.84 3.27 1.54
CA LYS A 68 -23.47 4.58 1.72
C LYS A 68 -24.52 4.89 0.66
N ALA A 69 -24.27 4.54 -0.60
CA ALA A 69 -25.27 4.69 -1.65
C ALA A 69 -26.53 3.85 -1.38
N LEU A 70 -26.39 2.63 -0.87
CA LEU A 70 -27.49 1.72 -0.53
C LEU A 70 -28.20 2.07 0.78
N GLU A 71 -27.53 2.72 1.74
CA GLU A 71 -28.20 3.30 2.91
C GLU A 71 -29.22 4.37 2.47
N LEU A 72 -28.90 5.13 1.43
CA LEU A 72 -29.73 6.22 0.91
C LEU A 72 -30.74 5.74 -0.15
N ASP A 73 -30.40 4.76 -0.97
CA ASP A 73 -31.26 4.14 -1.99
C ASP A 73 -31.15 2.60 -1.95
N PRO A 74 -31.86 1.94 -1.00
CA PRO A 74 -31.72 0.50 -0.76
C PRO A 74 -32.20 -0.40 -1.91
N ASN A 75 -33.01 0.15 -2.82
CA ASN A 75 -33.63 -0.59 -3.92
C ASN A 75 -32.83 -0.49 -5.22
N ASN A 76 -31.67 0.15 -5.21
CA ASN A 76 -30.85 0.31 -6.39
C ASN A 76 -30.08 -0.96 -6.75
N ASP A 77 -30.54 -1.69 -7.75
CA ASP A 77 -29.89 -2.94 -8.18
C ASP A 77 -28.45 -2.72 -8.67
N SER A 78 -28.17 -1.58 -9.32
CA SER A 78 -26.81 -1.28 -9.79
C SER A 78 -25.82 -1.15 -8.63
N TYR A 79 -26.22 -0.58 -7.50
CA TYR A 79 -25.34 -0.46 -6.33
C TYR A 79 -25.12 -1.82 -5.68
N LYS A 80 -26.15 -2.67 -5.60
CA LYS A 80 -26.03 -4.04 -5.08
C LYS A 80 -25.08 -4.88 -5.93
N SER A 81 -25.24 -4.87 -7.25
CA SER A 81 -24.40 -5.63 -8.16
C SER A 81 -22.94 -5.16 -8.09
N ASN A 82 -22.70 -3.85 -8.07
CA ASN A 82 -21.33 -3.34 -8.01
C ASN A 82 -20.67 -3.56 -6.64
N LEU A 83 -21.44 -3.49 -5.55
CA LEU A 83 -20.96 -3.84 -4.21
C LEU A 83 -20.50 -5.31 -4.17
N ALA A 84 -21.33 -6.23 -4.67
CA ALA A 84 -21.01 -7.66 -4.70
C ALA A 84 -19.72 -7.94 -5.49
N ILE A 85 -19.55 -7.30 -6.64
CA ILE A 85 -18.32 -7.41 -7.45
C ILE A 85 -17.10 -6.88 -6.67
N ALA A 86 -17.24 -5.75 -5.97
CA ALA A 86 -16.14 -5.19 -5.19
C ALA A 86 -15.76 -6.09 -4.01
N GLU A 87 -16.75 -6.65 -3.31
CA GLU A 87 -16.54 -7.61 -2.21
C GLU A 87 -15.87 -8.90 -2.70
N GLU A 88 -16.31 -9.44 -3.84
CA GLU A 88 -15.68 -10.60 -4.47
C GLU A 88 -14.20 -10.32 -4.80
N LYS A 89 -13.89 -9.14 -5.32
CA LYS A 89 -12.51 -8.76 -5.65
C LYS A 89 -11.60 -8.65 -4.43
N VAL A 90 -12.11 -8.12 -3.31
CA VAL A 90 -11.37 -8.09 -2.04
C VAL A 90 -11.17 -9.50 -1.49
N HIS A 91 -12.20 -10.34 -1.57
CA HIS A 91 -12.13 -11.72 -1.13
C HIS A 91 -11.15 -12.55 -1.96
N GLU A 92 -11.17 -12.40 -3.29
CA GLU A 92 -10.22 -13.02 -4.21
C GLU A 92 -8.78 -12.62 -3.86
N ALA A 93 -8.52 -11.32 -3.66
CA ALA A 93 -7.21 -10.83 -3.25
C ALA A 93 -6.76 -11.46 -1.93
N SER A 94 -7.66 -11.52 -0.93
CA SER A 94 -7.38 -12.09 0.39
C SER A 94 -7.08 -13.59 0.33
N GLN A 95 -7.86 -14.36 -0.44
CA GLN A 95 -7.64 -15.80 -0.64
C GLN A 95 -6.32 -16.08 -1.36
N ARG A 96 -5.93 -15.25 -2.33
CA ARG A 96 -4.65 -15.41 -3.04
C ARG A 96 -3.46 -15.30 -2.09
N PHE A 97 -3.53 -14.42 -1.10
CA PHE A 97 -2.50 -14.32 -0.05
C PHE A 97 -2.53 -15.52 0.92
N GLN A 98 -3.71 -16.03 1.28
CA GLN A 98 -3.83 -17.19 2.17
C GLN A 98 -3.31 -18.48 1.53
N ASN A 99 -3.62 -18.71 0.25
CA ASN A 99 -3.23 -19.92 -0.47
C ASN A 99 -1.77 -19.89 -0.97
N ASN A 100 -1.13 -18.72 -0.95
CA ASN A 100 0.29 -18.58 -1.27
C ASN A 100 0.96 -17.57 -0.32
N PRO A 101 1.36 -18.00 0.89
CA PRO A 101 2.00 -17.13 1.89
C PRO A 101 3.34 -16.54 1.42
N GLY A 102 3.93 -17.09 0.36
CA GLY A 102 5.15 -16.59 -0.28
C GLY A 102 4.89 -15.55 -1.38
N ALA A 103 3.64 -15.29 -1.75
CA ALA A 103 3.29 -14.16 -2.60
C ALA A 103 3.49 -12.88 -1.78
N ASN A 104 4.56 -12.12 -2.07
CA ASN A 104 4.85 -10.86 -1.41
C ASN A 104 3.56 -10.01 -1.34
N PRO A 105 3.03 -9.72 -0.13
CA PRO A 105 1.87 -8.82 0.03
C PRO A 105 2.19 -7.41 -0.49
N PHE A 106 3.48 -7.12 -0.65
CA PHE A 106 4.05 -5.90 -1.20
C PHE A 106 4.48 -6.03 -2.69
N GLY A 107 4.48 -7.24 -3.26
CA GLY A 107 4.91 -7.51 -4.64
C GLY A 107 3.94 -6.96 -5.68
N GLY A 108 2.66 -6.83 -5.32
CA GLY A 108 1.67 -6.08 -6.11
C GLY A 108 1.88 -4.55 -6.07
N LEU A 109 2.61 -4.04 -5.07
CA LEU A 109 2.92 -2.61 -4.97
C LEU A 109 3.93 -2.16 -6.03
N GLY A 110 4.74 -3.08 -6.59
CA GLY A 110 5.59 -2.81 -7.74
C GLY A 110 4.80 -2.54 -9.04
N SER A 111 3.61 -3.13 -9.19
CA SER A 111 2.66 -2.78 -10.26
C SER A 111 1.84 -1.54 -9.92
N LEU A 112 1.79 -1.15 -8.64
CA LEU A 112 1.13 0.07 -8.15
C LEU A 112 2.05 1.31 -8.20
N LEU A 113 3.36 1.09 -8.34
CA LEU A 113 4.39 2.14 -8.47
C LEU A 113 5.06 2.15 -9.85
N GLY A 114 4.73 1.19 -10.72
CA GLY A 114 5.30 0.99 -12.06
C GLY A 114 4.35 1.39 -13.19
N GLY A 115 3.78 2.59 -13.12
CA GLY A 115 2.88 3.13 -14.15
C GLY A 115 2.79 4.64 -14.09
N ALA A 116 3.76 5.31 -14.71
CA ALA A 116 3.75 6.69 -15.17
C ALA A 116 3.17 7.78 -14.23
N GLY A 117 4.08 8.43 -13.49
CA GLY A 117 4.16 9.89 -13.49
C GLY A 117 3.18 10.72 -12.63
N ALA A 118 3.79 11.54 -11.77
CA ALA A 118 3.32 12.84 -11.27
C ALA A 118 2.38 12.86 -10.04
N GLY A 119 3.01 12.94 -8.86
CA GLY A 119 2.80 14.07 -7.94
C GLY A 119 1.68 13.93 -6.92
N GLY A 120 2.05 13.71 -5.65
CA GLY A 120 1.14 13.94 -4.53
C GLY A 120 1.47 13.10 -3.29
N VAL A 121 2.40 13.59 -2.47
CA VAL A 121 2.56 13.14 -1.08
C VAL A 121 1.35 13.61 -0.28
N GLY A 122 0.50 12.69 0.18
CA GLY A 122 -0.60 13.03 1.08
C GLY A 122 -1.73 12.00 1.09
N GLY A 123 -1.64 11.03 1.99
CA GLY A 123 -2.73 10.09 2.25
C GLY A 123 -2.22 8.72 2.67
N MET A 124 -1.75 8.62 3.91
CA MET A 124 -1.59 7.33 4.59
C MET A 124 -2.95 6.61 4.51
N PRO A 125 -3.05 5.39 3.95
CA PRO A 125 -4.29 4.63 3.96
C PRO A 125 -4.55 4.18 5.40
N GLY A 126 -5.48 4.85 6.07
CA GLY A 126 -6.02 4.42 7.36
C GLY A 126 -6.73 3.08 7.19
N GLY A 127 -6.21 2.08 7.89
CA GLY A 127 -6.72 0.71 7.94
C GLY A 127 -5.76 -0.10 8.80
N MET A 128 -5.68 0.23 10.09
CA MET A 128 -4.94 -0.58 11.05
C MET A 128 -5.58 -1.97 11.06
N PRO A 129 -4.81 -3.07 10.92
CA PRO A 129 -5.36 -4.42 10.96
C PRO A 129 -6.14 -4.61 12.27
N ASP A 130 -7.34 -5.14 12.17
CA ASP A 130 -8.32 -5.24 13.25
C ASP A 130 -7.71 -5.92 14.50
N LEU A 131 -7.52 -5.14 15.57
CA LEU A 131 -6.90 -5.60 16.82
C LEU A 131 -7.71 -6.73 17.49
N GLY A 132 -9.01 -6.86 17.16
CA GLY A 132 -9.86 -7.95 17.63
C GLY A 132 -9.43 -9.32 17.10
N SER A 133 -8.84 -9.37 15.91
CA SER A 133 -8.31 -10.59 15.29
C SER A 133 -6.90 -10.95 15.78
N LEU A 134 -6.14 -9.96 16.25
CA LEU A 134 -4.82 -10.14 16.88
C LEU A 134 -4.94 -10.66 18.32
N MET A 135 -5.94 -10.20 19.07
CA MET A 135 -6.11 -10.54 20.49
C MET A 135 -6.72 -11.93 20.72
N ASN A 136 -7.39 -12.50 19.72
CA ASN A 136 -7.97 -13.86 19.79
C ASN A 136 -6.98 -14.95 19.34
N ASN A 137 -5.72 -14.61 19.07
CA ASN A 137 -4.70 -15.56 18.68
C ASN A 137 -3.92 -16.07 19.92
N PRO A 138 -4.12 -17.32 20.38
CA PRO A 138 -3.45 -17.85 21.57
C PRO A 138 -1.92 -17.87 21.45
N GLN A 139 -1.39 -17.97 20.22
CA GLN A 139 0.06 -17.91 19.96
C GLN A 139 0.62 -16.50 20.14
N MET A 140 -0.18 -15.46 19.86
CA MET A 140 0.23 -14.07 20.08
C MET A 140 0.24 -13.72 21.57
N MET A 141 -0.71 -14.24 22.35
CA MET A 141 -0.71 -14.07 23.80
C MET A 141 0.47 -14.81 24.46
N GLN A 142 0.85 -15.99 23.94
CA GLN A 142 2.06 -16.69 24.37
C GLN A 142 3.35 -15.95 23.98
N ALA A 143 3.41 -15.39 22.77
CA ALA A 143 4.54 -14.56 22.34
C ALA A 143 4.67 -13.29 23.21
N ALA A 144 3.54 -12.64 23.56
CA ALA A 144 3.52 -11.50 24.47
C ALA A 144 3.95 -11.89 25.90
N MET A 145 3.51 -13.04 26.43
CA MET A 145 3.96 -13.55 27.73
C MET A 145 5.45 -13.93 27.74
N GLN A 146 5.96 -14.51 26.65
CA GLN A 146 7.39 -14.81 26.51
C GLN A 146 8.22 -13.54 26.46
N MET A 147 7.76 -12.54 25.71
CA MET A 147 8.41 -11.23 25.64
C MET A 147 8.42 -10.53 27.01
N MET A 148 7.35 -10.65 27.80
CA MET A 148 7.29 -10.10 29.16
C MET A 148 8.19 -10.82 30.17
N ASN A 149 8.49 -12.09 29.92
CA ASN A 149 9.39 -12.92 30.72
C ASN A 149 10.85 -12.88 30.23
N ASP A 150 11.16 -12.15 29.16
CA ASP A 150 12.52 -12.01 28.65
C ASP A 150 13.31 -10.98 29.49
N PRO A 151 14.45 -11.36 30.11
CA PRO A 151 15.25 -10.46 30.93
C PRO A 151 15.73 -9.20 30.18
N ASN A 152 15.96 -9.31 28.87
CA ASN A 152 16.37 -8.18 28.04
C ASN A 152 15.21 -7.21 27.82
N MET A 153 13.98 -7.71 27.78
CA MET A 153 12.77 -6.89 27.63
C MET A 153 12.37 -6.24 28.95
N GLN A 154 12.64 -6.86 30.10
CA GLN A 154 12.48 -6.22 31.41
C GLN A 154 13.41 -5.00 31.57
N ASN A 155 14.65 -5.10 31.09
CA ASN A 155 15.58 -3.97 31.05
C ASN A 155 15.12 -2.87 30.08
N LEU A 156 14.59 -3.26 28.90
CA LEU A 156 14.03 -2.31 27.94
C LEU A 156 12.78 -1.60 28.49
N MET A 157 11.85 -2.34 29.09
CA MET A 157 10.64 -1.80 29.70
C MET A 157 10.96 -0.89 30.89
N GLY A 158 12.00 -1.22 31.68
CA GLY A 158 12.55 -0.34 32.69
C GLY A 158 13.02 0.99 32.10
N SER A 159 13.88 0.95 31.07
CA SER A 159 14.38 2.16 30.40
C SER A 159 13.28 2.98 29.69
N MET A 160 12.26 2.32 29.14
CA MET A 160 11.13 2.95 28.48
C MET A 160 10.14 3.57 29.47
N MET A 161 9.87 2.88 30.59
CA MET A 161 9.02 3.40 31.66
C MET A 161 9.68 4.57 32.38
N GLU A 162 11.01 4.55 32.52
CA GLU A 162 11.80 5.67 33.03
C GLU A 162 11.81 6.86 32.06
N GLN A 163 11.82 6.61 30.75
CA GLN A 163 11.67 7.66 29.74
C GLN A 163 10.25 8.24 29.67
N PHE A 164 9.22 7.45 29.99
CA PHE A 164 7.82 7.87 29.93
C PHE A 164 7.28 8.45 31.26
N MET A 165 7.83 8.07 32.41
CA MET A 165 7.51 8.65 33.73
C MET A 165 8.51 9.70 34.21
N GLY A 166 9.78 9.65 33.77
CA GLY A 166 10.83 10.58 34.18
C GLY A 166 10.98 11.83 33.29
N GLY A 167 10.30 11.86 32.14
CA GLY A 167 10.33 12.96 31.19
C GLY A 167 9.09 13.83 31.27
N SER A 168 9.17 14.90 32.05
CA SER A 168 8.26 16.05 32.05
C SER A 168 7.70 16.38 30.66
N ALA A 169 6.36 16.50 30.60
CA ALA A 169 5.59 17.38 29.72
C ALA A 169 6.35 18.08 28.57
N GLY A 170 6.00 17.70 27.33
CA GLY A 170 6.11 18.63 26.20
C GLY A 170 6.47 18.00 24.86
N GLY A 171 5.53 18.10 23.91
CA GLY A 171 5.89 18.40 22.52
C GLY A 171 5.96 17.22 21.57
N ALA A 172 4.91 17.08 20.77
CA ALA A 172 4.98 16.45 19.46
C ALA A 172 5.95 17.22 18.54
N GLY A 173 6.69 16.48 17.71
CA GLY A 173 7.24 16.99 16.45
C GLY A 173 8.77 17.08 16.37
N GLY A 174 9.35 16.25 15.50
CA GLY A 174 10.66 16.50 14.91
C GLY A 174 11.72 15.42 15.14
N GLY A 175 11.48 14.19 14.68
CA GLY A 175 12.56 13.22 14.44
C GLY A 175 13.01 13.33 12.99
N GLY A 176 14.18 13.91 12.74
CA GLY A 176 14.74 14.04 11.39
C GLY A 176 15.35 12.72 10.90
N PHE A 177 15.64 12.62 9.60
CA PHE A 177 16.33 11.46 8.99
C PHE A 177 17.61 11.04 9.75
N ASN A 178 18.26 11.99 10.43
CA ASN A 178 19.45 11.75 11.24
C ASN A 178 19.16 10.95 12.52
N ASP A 179 18.00 11.15 13.14
CA ASP A 179 17.56 10.39 14.32
C ASP A 179 17.15 8.96 13.94
N LEU A 180 16.54 8.81 12.76
CA LEU A 180 16.24 7.50 12.17
C LEU A 180 17.53 6.75 11.82
N LEU A 181 18.53 7.45 11.28
CA LEU A 181 19.83 6.84 10.95
C LEU A 181 20.57 6.38 12.22
N ALA A 182 20.54 7.18 13.29
CA ALA A 182 21.13 6.82 14.58
C ALA A 182 20.40 5.62 15.21
N ALA A 183 19.07 5.62 15.18
CA ALA A 183 18.25 4.49 15.64
C ALA A 183 18.50 3.22 14.81
N GLY A 184 18.68 3.37 13.48
CA GLY A 184 19.04 2.26 12.59
C GLY A 184 20.41 1.67 12.89
N GLN A 185 21.40 2.51 13.22
CA GLN A 185 22.73 2.06 13.60
C GLN A 185 22.74 1.33 14.95
N SER A 186 22.03 1.84 15.96
CA SER A 186 21.92 1.17 17.26
C SER A 186 21.19 -0.17 17.15
N MET A 187 20.14 -0.23 16.32
CA MET A 187 19.40 -1.46 16.05
C MET A 187 20.26 -2.51 15.34
N ALA A 188 21.05 -2.09 14.35
CA ALA A 188 21.96 -2.99 13.63
C ALA A 188 23.04 -3.59 14.57
N GLN A 189 23.56 -2.80 15.51
CA GLN A 189 24.52 -3.28 16.51
C GLN A 189 23.86 -4.25 17.50
N GLN A 190 22.63 -3.97 17.92
CA GLN A 190 21.90 -4.86 18.83
C GLN A 190 21.53 -6.18 18.15
N MET A 191 21.20 -6.17 16.85
CA MET A 191 20.95 -7.39 16.08
C MET A 191 22.20 -8.26 15.93
N GLN A 192 23.38 -7.67 15.77
CA GLN A 192 24.65 -8.41 15.73
C GLN A 192 24.98 -9.12 17.05
N GLN A 193 24.57 -8.56 18.19
CA GLN A 193 24.83 -9.13 19.51
C GLN A 193 23.77 -10.14 19.93
N ALA A 194 22.50 -9.88 19.58
CA ALA A 194 21.38 -10.73 19.97
C ALA A 194 21.26 -11.98 19.10
N ASN A 195 21.65 -11.93 17.82
CA ASN A 195 21.48 -13.08 16.93
C ASN A 195 22.49 -13.10 15.76
N PRO A 196 23.72 -13.59 15.98
CA PRO A 196 24.77 -13.59 14.94
C PRO A 196 24.41 -14.49 13.75
N GLU A 197 23.62 -15.56 13.93
CA GLU A 197 23.14 -16.42 12.83
C GLU A 197 22.16 -15.70 11.91
N LEU A 198 21.27 -14.87 12.45
CA LEU A 198 20.31 -14.08 11.67
C LEU A 198 21.05 -13.03 10.82
N VAL A 199 22.10 -12.41 11.36
CA VAL A 199 22.94 -11.47 10.62
C VAL A 199 23.71 -12.17 9.51
N GLU A 200 24.20 -13.39 9.74
CA GLU A 200 24.87 -14.19 8.72
C GLU A 200 23.91 -14.66 7.63
N GLN A 201 22.66 -15.02 7.98
CA GLN A 201 21.61 -15.33 7.01
C GLN A 201 21.20 -14.13 6.16
N LEU A 202 21.07 -12.95 6.76
CA LEU A 202 20.84 -11.71 6.04
C LEU A 202 22.02 -11.38 5.13
N ARG A 203 23.26 -11.53 5.64
CA ARG A 203 24.49 -11.36 4.84
C ARG A 203 24.51 -12.32 3.66
N GLN A 204 24.11 -13.58 3.83
CA GLN A 204 24.02 -14.57 2.76
C GLN A 204 22.90 -14.25 1.75
N GLN A 205 21.75 -13.76 2.22
CA GLN A 205 20.66 -13.29 1.35
C GLN A 205 21.06 -12.09 0.49
N PHE A 206 21.88 -11.17 1.02
CA PHE A 206 22.39 -10.02 0.26
C PHE A 206 23.67 -10.33 -0.53
N SER A 207 24.53 -11.24 -0.07
CA SER A 207 25.72 -11.70 -0.80
C SER A 207 25.40 -12.66 -1.93
N GLY A 208 24.18 -13.22 -1.96
CA GLY A 208 23.65 -14.02 -3.06
C GLY A 208 23.41 -13.26 -4.38
N THR A 209 23.80 -11.98 -4.48
CA THR A 209 23.76 -11.19 -5.72
C THR A 209 25.13 -10.67 -6.15
N SER A 210 26.24 -11.29 -5.74
CA SER A 210 27.58 -10.85 -6.19
C SER A 210 28.61 -11.98 -6.34
N THR A 211 28.29 -13.00 -7.14
CA THR A 211 29.24 -13.85 -7.90
C THR A 211 28.39 -14.43 -9.03
N GLU A 212 28.49 -14.03 -10.29
CA GLU A 212 29.62 -14.16 -11.20
C GLU A 212 29.44 -13.20 -12.38
N GLU A 213 30.45 -12.39 -12.72
CA GLU A 213 30.87 -12.16 -14.11
C GLU A 213 32.16 -11.33 -14.11
N GLY A 214 33.29 -12.01 -14.18
CA GLY A 214 34.60 -11.38 -14.17
C GLY A 214 35.72 -12.41 -14.26
N GLY A 215 35.76 -13.19 -15.33
CA GLY A 215 36.83 -14.17 -15.54
C GLY A 215 36.77 -14.95 -16.85
N ASN A 216 37.53 -14.47 -17.84
CA ASN A 216 38.15 -15.28 -18.90
C ASN A 216 37.23 -16.08 -19.85
N GLN A 217 36.64 -15.38 -20.83
CA GLN A 217 36.50 -15.97 -22.16
C GLN A 217 37.79 -15.74 -22.94
N GLN A 218 38.59 -16.80 -22.98
CA GLN A 218 39.66 -16.95 -23.95
C GLN A 218 39.09 -16.79 -25.36
N ASN A 219 39.67 -15.81 -26.04
CA ASN A 219 39.71 -15.67 -27.48
C ASN A 219 40.05 -17.02 -28.15
N GLN A 220 39.04 -17.71 -28.66
CA GLN A 220 39.20 -18.61 -29.80
C GLN A 220 38.22 -18.17 -30.87
N GLY A 221 38.77 -17.48 -31.86
CA GLY A 221 38.07 -17.04 -33.04
C GLY A 221 37.42 -18.23 -33.75
N ASN A 222 36.14 -18.06 -34.07
CA ASN A 222 35.53 -18.69 -35.23
C ASN A 222 34.65 -17.65 -35.89
N ASN A 223 35.25 -16.98 -36.86
CA ASN A 223 34.59 -16.10 -37.82
C ASN A 223 33.65 -16.97 -38.69
N PRO A 224 32.34 -16.66 -38.80
CA PRO A 224 31.57 -17.15 -39.93
C PRO A 224 31.98 -16.37 -41.20
N PRO A 225 32.24 -17.02 -42.34
CA PRO A 225 32.54 -16.33 -43.59
C PRO A 225 31.27 -15.61 -44.10
N ASN A 226 31.43 -14.32 -44.39
CA ASN A 226 30.46 -13.49 -45.10
C ASN A 226 30.55 -13.80 -46.62
N PRO A 227 29.50 -14.31 -47.28
CA PRO A 227 29.51 -14.48 -48.72
C PRO A 227 28.73 -13.34 -49.38
N ASP A 228 29.36 -12.18 -49.53
CA ASP A 228 28.94 -11.20 -50.53
C ASP A 228 30.12 -10.31 -50.92
N ASN A 229 30.90 -10.75 -51.92
CA ASN A 229 31.36 -9.84 -52.97
C ASN A 229 31.91 -10.55 -54.22
N ASN A 230 31.38 -10.09 -55.36
CA ASN A 230 31.98 -9.97 -56.70
C ASN A 230 32.20 -11.19 -57.61
N GLN A 231 31.29 -11.28 -58.60
CA GLN A 231 31.56 -11.05 -60.03
C GLN A 231 32.99 -11.33 -60.53
N GLN A 232 33.13 -12.28 -61.46
CA GLN A 232 33.80 -12.17 -62.77
C GLN A 232 34.13 -13.56 -63.35
N GLN A 233 33.36 -13.98 -64.36
CA GLN A 233 33.79 -14.41 -65.70
C GLN A 233 32.61 -14.98 -66.49
#